data_AF-A0A357B3E4-F1
#
_entry.id   AF-A0A357B3E4-F1
#
_cell.length_a   1.000
_cell.length_b   1.000
_cell.length_c   1.000
_cell.angle_alpha   90.00
_cell.angle_beta   90.00
_cell.angle_gamma   90.00
#
_symmetry.space_group_name_H-M   'P 1'
#
loop_
_entity.id
_entity.type
_entity.pdbx_description
1 polymer ?
#
loop_
_entity_poly.entity_id
_entity_poly.type
_entity_poly.pdbx_seq_one_letter_code
_entity_poly.pdbx_strand_id
1 'polypeptide(L)'
;MTDKGTGFLEIFPGCAGLSSLCGGLENAYVTEAIVDEKRRAMTLSAFFARMPAPAEETTLGKSIAMQFGLDTVDILSDYPRTEPAKRASGSGEKVLMGKPG
;
A
#
# COMPACT_ATOMS: atom_id res chain seq x y z
N MET A 1 -12.61 -4.48 22.25
CA MET A 1 -12.50 -5.06 20.91
C MET A 1 -11.42 -4.30 20.18
N THR A 2 -10.32 -4.94 19.82
CA THR A 2 -9.32 -4.29 18.96
C THR A 2 -9.96 -4.24 17.57
N ASP A 3 -10.41 -3.07 17.16
CA ASP A 3 -10.92 -2.81 15.82
C ASP A 3 -9.75 -3.02 14.85
N LYS A 4 -9.55 -4.27 14.44
CA LYS A 4 -8.75 -4.59 13.27
C LYS A 4 -9.65 -4.18 12.11
N GLY A 5 -9.24 -3.18 11.32
CA GLY A 5 -10.07 -2.59 10.28
C GLY A 5 -10.69 -3.61 9.31
N THR A 6 -11.58 -3.15 8.44
CA THR A 6 -12.30 -4.03 7.50
C THR A 6 -11.34 -4.81 6.60
N GLY A 7 -11.60 -6.11 6.38
CA GLY A 7 -10.74 -6.95 5.55
C GLY A 7 -10.61 -6.40 4.13
N PHE A 8 -9.40 -6.43 3.56
CA PHE A 8 -9.16 -5.89 2.23
C PHE A 8 -10.03 -6.55 1.16
N LEU A 9 -10.14 -7.89 1.20
CA LEU A 9 -10.96 -8.67 0.27
C LEU A 9 -12.47 -8.49 0.49
N GLU A 10 -12.90 -8.00 1.67
CA GLU A 10 -14.31 -7.67 1.90
C GLU A 10 -14.70 -6.40 1.15
N ILE A 11 -13.81 -5.39 1.10
CA ILE A 11 -14.05 -4.15 0.37
C ILE A 11 -13.79 -4.34 -1.13
N PHE A 12 -12.76 -5.12 -1.47
CA PHE A 12 -12.30 -5.33 -2.85
C PHE A 12 -12.36 -6.80 -3.26
N PRO A 13 -13.58 -7.38 -3.42
CA PRO A 13 -13.73 -8.80 -3.74
C PRO A 13 -13.14 -9.18 -5.10
N GLY A 14 -13.06 -8.27 -6.07
CA GLY A 14 -12.39 -8.54 -7.35
C GLY A 14 -10.88 -8.69 -7.25
N CYS A 15 -10.28 -8.38 -6.10
CA CYS A 15 -8.88 -8.69 -5.81
C CYS A 15 -8.68 -10.10 -5.22
N ALA A 16 -9.72 -10.93 -5.12
CA ALA A 16 -9.60 -12.30 -4.60
C ALA A 16 -8.59 -13.17 -5.39
N GLY A 17 -8.46 -12.95 -6.70
CA GLY A 17 -7.44 -13.62 -7.51
C GLY A 17 -5.99 -13.18 -7.20
N LEU A 18 -5.84 -12.10 -6.44
CA LEU A 18 -4.57 -11.54 -5.99
C LEU A 18 -4.35 -11.78 -4.49
N SER A 19 -5.12 -12.69 -3.86
CA SER A 19 -5.07 -12.94 -2.42
C SER A 19 -3.67 -13.29 -1.91
N SER A 20 -2.82 -13.90 -2.74
CA SER A 20 -1.44 -14.26 -2.37
C SER A 20 -0.46 -13.08 -2.34
N LEU A 21 -0.83 -11.89 -2.83
CA LEU A 21 0.05 -10.72 -2.86
C LEU A 21 0.25 -10.10 -1.47
N CYS A 22 1.33 -9.34 -1.29
CA CYS A 22 1.60 -8.56 -0.08
C CYS A 22 1.68 -9.39 1.22
N GLY A 23 2.03 -10.68 1.10
CA GLY A 23 2.04 -11.64 2.22
C GLY A 23 0.66 -12.20 2.59
N GLY A 24 -0.34 -12.02 1.73
CA GLY A 24 -1.71 -12.49 1.92
C GLY A 24 -2.68 -11.33 2.13
N LEU A 25 -3.47 -10.95 1.11
CA LEU A 25 -4.53 -9.94 1.24
C LEU A 25 -5.63 -10.36 2.22
N GLU A 26 -5.77 -11.66 2.47
CA GLU A 26 -6.62 -12.20 3.53
C GLU A 26 -6.16 -11.78 4.94
N ASN A 27 -4.87 -11.46 5.09
CA ASN A 27 -4.29 -10.91 6.32
C ASN A 27 -4.20 -9.38 6.29
N ALA A 28 -4.59 -8.76 5.17
CA ALA A 28 -4.58 -7.32 5.00
C ALA A 28 -5.93 -6.70 5.39
N TYR A 29 -5.87 -5.53 6.00
CA TYR A 29 -7.06 -4.77 6.38
C TYR A 29 -6.92 -3.32 5.97
N VAL A 30 -8.05 -2.73 5.56
CA VAL A 30 -8.13 -1.32 5.19
C VAL A 30 -8.34 -0.51 6.46
N THR A 31 -7.50 0.50 6.65
CA THR A 31 -7.62 1.43 7.77
C THR A 31 -8.39 2.68 7.36
N GLU A 32 -8.21 3.14 6.12
CA GLU A 32 -8.86 4.34 5.61
C GLU A 32 -9.00 4.29 4.08
N ALA A 33 -10.10 4.82 3.57
CA ALA A 33 -10.36 4.93 2.14
C ALA A 33 -10.97 6.30 1.83
N ILE A 34 -10.25 7.10 1.06
CA ILE A 34 -10.65 8.45 0.66
C ILE A 34 -10.91 8.44 -0.84
N VAL A 35 -12.12 8.79 -1.26
CA VAL A 35 -12.50 8.84 -2.68
C VAL A 35 -12.69 10.29 -3.09
N ASP A 36 -11.94 10.71 -4.10
CA ASP A 36 -12.04 12.00 -4.75
C ASP A 36 -12.87 11.87 -6.03
N GLU A 37 -14.20 11.99 -5.91
CA GLU A 37 -15.13 11.86 -7.04
C GLU A 37 -14.84 12.89 -8.15
N LYS A 38 -14.38 14.09 -7.79
CA LYS A 38 -14.04 15.16 -8.75
C LYS A 38 -12.86 14.79 -9.64
N ARG A 39 -11.85 14.11 -9.06
CA ARG A 39 -10.66 13.66 -9.78
C ARG A 39 -10.77 12.23 -10.29
N ARG A 40 -11.85 11.54 -9.90
CA ARG A 40 -11.98 10.08 -10.03
C ARG A 40 -10.74 9.38 -9.48
N ALA A 41 -10.28 9.82 -8.32
CA ALA A 41 -9.10 9.26 -7.67
C ALA A 41 -9.51 8.62 -6.34
N MET A 42 -8.73 7.66 -5.85
CA MET A 42 -8.92 7.10 -4.52
C MET A 42 -7.57 6.94 -3.83
N THR A 43 -7.52 7.31 -2.56
CA THR A 43 -6.39 7.05 -1.67
C THR A 43 -6.82 5.99 -0.68
N LEU A 44 -6.16 4.84 -0.71
CA LEU A 44 -6.48 3.68 0.09
C LEU A 44 -5.34 3.37 1.04
N SER A 45 -5.57 3.56 2.34
CA SER A 45 -4.66 3.16 3.40
C SER A 45 -4.97 1.74 3.83
N ALA A 46 -4.02 0.84 3.65
CA ALA A 46 -4.17 -0.57 3.98
C ALA A 46 -2.94 -1.10 4.71
N PHE A 47 -3.17 -1.88 5.75
CA PHE A 47 -2.13 -2.61 6.45
C PHE A 47 -1.96 -3.99 5.82
N PHE A 48 -0.75 -4.30 5.40
CA PHE A 48 -0.36 -5.57 4.81
C PHE A 48 0.51 -6.36 5.79
N ALA A 49 0.42 -7.69 5.71
CA ALA A 49 1.23 -8.58 6.55
C ALA A 49 2.74 -8.48 6.21
N ARG A 50 3.07 -8.07 4.99
CA ARG A 50 4.43 -7.90 4.49
C ARG A 50 4.54 -6.62 3.65
N MET A 51 5.75 -6.05 3.57
CA MET A 51 6.06 -5.00 2.59
C MET A 51 5.66 -5.46 1.18
N PRO A 52 4.70 -4.78 0.54
CA PRO A 52 4.30 -5.10 -0.81
C PRO A 52 5.38 -4.66 -1.81
N ALA A 53 5.53 -5.40 -2.90
CA ALA A 53 6.39 -4.97 -3.99
C ALA A 53 5.69 -3.86 -4.80
N PRO A 54 6.44 -2.93 -5.42
CA PRO A 54 5.85 -1.85 -6.22
C PRO A 54 4.92 -2.34 -7.34
N ALA A 55 5.21 -3.52 -7.91
CA ALA A 55 4.39 -4.16 -8.93
C ALA A 55 3.06 -4.70 -8.36
N GLU A 56 3.07 -5.19 -7.11
CA GLU A 56 1.86 -5.67 -6.42
C GLU A 56 0.93 -4.51 -6.12
N GLU A 57 1.44 -3.41 -5.54
CA GLU A 57 0.66 -2.19 -5.27
C GLU A 57 0.07 -1.61 -6.56
N THR A 58 0.87 -1.52 -7.63
CA THR A 58 0.39 -1.04 -8.92
C THR A 58 -0.73 -1.94 -9.49
N THR A 59 -0.60 -3.26 -9.33
CA THR A 59 -1.61 -4.21 -9.82
C THR A 59 -2.91 -4.10 -9.03
N LEU A 60 -2.81 -3.98 -7.70
CA LEU A 60 -3.96 -3.76 -6.83
C LEU A 60 -4.65 -2.44 -7.15
N GLY A 61 -3.89 -1.35 -7.26
CA GLY A 61 -4.42 -0.02 -7.57
C GLY A 61 -5.16 -0.01 -8.90
N LYS A 62 -4.60 -0.65 -9.95
CA LYS A 62 -5.27 -0.79 -11.25
C LYS A 62 -6.53 -1.64 -11.16
N SER A 63 -6.50 -2.75 -10.43
CA SER A 63 -7.68 -3.61 -10.26
C SER A 63 -8.81 -2.86 -9.56
N ILE A 64 -8.50 -2.11 -8.52
CA ILE A 64 -9.46 -1.25 -7.81
C ILE A 64 -9.95 -0.14 -8.74
N ALA A 65 -9.05 0.54 -9.46
CA ALA A 65 -9.42 1.60 -10.39
C ALA A 65 -10.42 1.10 -11.44
N MET A 66 -10.16 -0.07 -12.01
CA MET A 66 -11.06 -0.71 -12.99
C MET A 66 -12.40 -1.11 -12.39
N GLN A 67 -12.43 -1.64 -11.16
CA GLN A 67 -13.67 -2.03 -10.49
C GLN A 67 -14.57 -0.85 -10.15
N PHE A 68 -13.97 0.28 -9.74
CA PHE A 68 -14.70 1.47 -9.30
C PHE A 68 -14.83 2.55 -10.40
N GLY A 69 -14.27 2.34 -11.59
CA GLY A 69 -14.27 3.32 -12.68
C GLY A 69 -13.47 4.59 -12.37
N LEU A 70 -12.41 4.45 -11.56
CA LEU A 70 -11.50 5.52 -11.16
C LEU A 70 -10.36 5.66 -12.18
N ASP A 71 -9.82 6.86 -12.29
CA ASP A 71 -8.68 7.19 -13.14
C ASP A 71 -7.36 6.79 -12.47
N THR A 72 -7.25 7.00 -11.15
CA THR A 72 -6.03 6.68 -10.38
C THR A 72 -6.40 6.19 -8.99
N VAL A 73 -5.64 5.20 -8.48
CA VAL A 73 -5.75 4.73 -7.10
C VAL A 73 -4.36 4.74 -6.49
N ASP A 74 -4.21 5.48 -5.40
CA ASP A 74 -3.00 5.54 -4.59
C ASP A 74 -3.18 4.61 -3.39
N ILE A 75 -2.27 3.65 -3.22
CA ILE A 75 -2.33 2.70 -2.10
C ILE A 75 -1.24 3.08 -1.12
N LEU A 76 -1.64 3.51 0.07
CA LEU A 76 -0.76 3.74 1.20
C LEU A 76 -0.61 2.44 1.97
N SER A 77 0.39 1.65 1.58
CA SER A 77 0.71 0.40 2.26
C SER A 77 1.43 0.63 3.59
N ASP A 78 0.81 0.19 4.68
CA ASP A 78 1.44 0.05 5.99
C ASP A 78 1.78 -1.43 6.23
N TYR A 79 2.83 -1.73 6.99
CA TYR A 79 3.24 -3.10 7.26
C TYR A 79 4.04 -3.16 8.56
N PRO A 80 4.05 -4.30 9.28
CA PRO A 80 4.78 -4.40 10.53
C PRO A 80 6.27 -4.18 10.23
N ARG A 81 6.82 -3.10 10.80
CA ARG A 81 8.22 -2.72 10.63
C ARG A 81 9.09 -3.65 11.49
N THR A 82 9.28 -4.89 11.05
CA THR A 82 10.47 -5.64 11.46
C THR A 82 11.69 -4.83 10.99
N GLU A 83 12.66 -4.67 11.88
CA GLU A 83 13.82 -3.78 11.71
C GLU A 83 14.51 -3.89 10.33
N PRO A 84 15.16 -2.81 9.86
CA PRO A 84 15.00 -2.30 8.50
C PRO A 84 15.89 -2.98 7.46
N ALA A 85 15.30 -3.65 6.48
CA ALA A 85 15.95 -3.89 5.19
C ALA A 85 15.78 -2.65 4.29
N LYS A 86 16.62 -1.65 4.57
CA LYS A 86 17.12 -0.58 3.68
C LYS A 86 16.55 -0.53 2.24
N ARG A 87 15.92 0.61 1.90
CA ARG A 87 15.74 1.32 0.59
C ARG A 87 14.27 1.44 0.16
N ALA A 88 13.75 2.58 -0.29
CA ALA A 88 14.27 3.94 -0.44
C ALA A 88 13.07 4.90 -0.64
N SER A 89 13.06 6.03 0.06
CA SER A 89 12.50 7.26 -0.50
C SER A 89 13.46 8.38 -0.12
N GLY A 90 13.92 9.10 -1.14
CA GLY A 90 15.05 10.01 -1.06
C GLY A 90 14.73 11.26 -0.25
N SER A 91 15.61 11.57 0.70
CA SER A 91 16.00 12.95 0.96
C SER A 91 17.49 13.02 0.65
N GLY A 92 17.82 13.70 -0.45
CA GLY A 92 19.20 14.04 -0.72
C GLY A 92 19.69 15.02 0.34
N GLU A 93 20.76 14.68 1.05
CA GLU A 93 21.67 15.69 1.60
C GLU A 93 23.07 15.10 1.75
N LYS A 94 23.89 15.44 0.74
CA LYS A 94 25.33 15.73 0.79
C LYS A 94 26.24 14.80 1.61
N VAL A 95 26.89 13.89 0.89
CA VAL A 95 28.19 13.31 1.29
C VAL A 95 29.24 14.40 1.35
N LEU A 96 29.93 14.55 2.49
CA LEU A 96 31.20 15.27 2.60
C LEU A 96 32.11 14.45 3.52
N MET A 97 33.05 13.77 2.88
CA MET A 97 34.14 13.02 3.49
C MET A 97 35.15 13.97 4.17
N GLY A 98 35.71 13.62 5.33
CA GLY A 98 36.84 14.34 5.92
C GLY A 98 37.42 13.66 7.17
N LYS A 99 38.55 12.96 7.01
CA LYS A 99 39.37 12.26 8.02
C LYS A 99 39.87 13.19 9.15
N PRO A 100 40.05 12.69 10.40
CA PRO A 100 40.88 13.36 11.39
C PRO A 100 42.37 13.10 11.09
N GLY A 101 43.18 14.15 11.18
CA GLY A 101 44.64 14.12 11.19
C GLY A 101 45.15 14.85 12.42
#